data_AF-A0A1S8C613-F1
#
_entry.id   AF-A0A1S8C613-F1
#
_cell.length_a   1.000
_cell.length_b   1.000
_cell.length_c   1.000
_cell.angle_alpha   90.00
_cell.angle_beta   90.00
_cell.angle_gamma   90.00
#
_symmetry.space_group_name_H-M   'P 1'
#
loop_
_entity.id
_entity.type
_entity.pdbx_description
1 polymer ?
#
loop_
_entity_poly.entity_id
_entity_poly.type
_entity_poly.pdbx_seq_one_letter_code
_entity_poly.pdbx_strand_id
1 'polypeptide(L)' 'MIGILNRTRDSFSDHGAHFELDRLLRHAERLVADGADVLEVGARPGGVGAAEVAPAEECELAAT' A
#
# COMPACT_ATOMS: atom_id res chain seq x y z
N MET A 1 -8.51 9.98 11.86
CA MET A 1 -8.54 9.81 10.39
C MET A 1 -7.88 8.47 10.01
N ILE A 2 -8.24 7.88 8.86
CA ILE A 2 -7.61 6.63 8.36
C ILE A 2 -6.61 7.01 7.26
N GLY A 3 -5.36 6.59 7.38
CA GLY A 3 -4.34 6.72 6.35
C GLY A 3 -4.26 5.46 5.48
N ILE A 4 -4.16 5.63 4.17
CA ILE A 4 -4.12 4.51 3.21
C ILE A 4 -2.67 4.25 2.79
N LEU A 5 -2.23 2.99 2.88
CA LEU A 5 -0.91 2.53 2.50
C LEU A 5 -1.03 1.41 1.46
N ASN A 6 -0.80 1.78 0.19
CA ASN A 6 -0.81 0.82 -0.91
C ASN A 6 0.62 0.38 -1.26
N ARG A 7 0.91 -0.90 -1.06
CA ARG A 7 2.17 -1.53 -1.45
C ARG A 7 1.99 -2.43 -2.67
N THR A 8 1.79 -1.80 -3.82
CA THR A 8 1.58 -2.50 -5.10
C THR A 8 2.60 -2.03 -6.12
N ARG A 9 3.02 -2.94 -7.01
CA ARG A 9 3.99 -2.59 -8.09
C ARG A 9 3.35 -1.71 -9.17
N ASP A 10 2.03 -1.66 -9.20
CA ASP A 10 1.18 -1.10 -10.26
C ASP A 10 0.06 -0.20 -9.70
N SER A 11 0.27 0.45 -8.54
CA SER A 11 -0.71 1.37 -7.94
C SER A 11 -1.22 2.41 -8.95
N PHE A 12 -2.55 2.47 -9.13
CA PHE A 12 -3.23 3.44 -9.99
C PHE A 12 -3.01 4.89 -9.53
N SER A 13 -2.89 5.15 -8.22
CA SER A 13 -2.72 6.51 -7.69
C SER A 13 -1.26 6.97 -7.64
N ASP A 14 -0.32 6.06 -7.35
CA ASP A 14 1.07 6.42 -7.01
C ASP A 14 2.14 5.78 -7.90
N HIS A 15 1.75 5.05 -8.96
CA HIS A 15 2.68 4.36 -9.89
C HIS A 15 3.75 3.50 -9.19
N GLY A 16 3.39 2.85 -8.07
CA GLY A 16 4.31 2.03 -7.28
C GLY A 16 5.34 2.83 -6.46
N ALA A 17 5.14 4.14 -6.25
CA ALA A 17 6.06 4.98 -5.51
C ALA A 17 6.33 4.53 -4.06
N HIS A 18 5.49 3.66 -3.49
CA HIS A 18 5.61 3.10 -2.15
C HIS A 18 5.84 1.57 -2.14
N PHE A 19 6.22 0.97 -3.26
CA PHE A 19 6.46 -0.47 -3.32
C PHE A 19 7.63 -0.92 -2.42
N GLU A 20 8.71 -0.14 -2.39
CA GLU A 20 9.86 -0.38 -1.52
C GLU A 20 9.49 -0.14 -0.05
N LEU A 21 9.83 -1.08 0.83
CA LEU A 21 9.47 -1.06 2.25
C LEU A 21 9.86 0.27 2.93
N ASP A 22 11.08 0.76 2.68
CA ASP A 22 11.55 2.03 3.24
C ASP A 22 10.71 3.24 2.80
N ARG A 23 10.19 3.23 1.57
CA ARG A 23 9.31 4.30 1.07
C ARG A 23 7.91 4.19 1.65
N LEU A 24 7.41 2.97 1.86
CA LEU A 24 6.14 2.72 2.53
C LEU A 24 6.18 3.20 3.98
N LEU A 25 7.25 2.88 4.71
CA LEU A 25 7.43 3.30 6.10
C LEU A 25 7.51 4.82 6.25
N ARG A 26 8.28 5.51 5.38
CA ARG A 26 8.32 6.98 5.38
C ARG A 26 6.96 7.61 5.05
N HIS A 27 6.13 6.94 4.26
CA HIS A 27 4.78 7.41 3.99
C HIS A 27 3.87 7.22 5.20
N ALA A 28 3.97 6.06 5.87
CA ALA A 28 3.26 5.76 7.10
C ALA A 28 3.57 6.78 8.20
N GLU A 29 4.85 7.09 8.42
CA GLU A 29 5.29 8.13 9.36
C GLU A 29 4.65 9.48 9.07
N ARG A 30 4.52 9.82 7.78
CA ARG A 30 3.92 11.08 7.35
C ARG A 30 2.41 11.10 7.58
N LEU A 31 1.72 10.01 7.28
CA LEU A 31 0.28 9.86 7.57
C LEU A 31 -0.01 9.98 9.08
N VAL A 32 0.85 9.39 9.92
CA VAL A 32 0.74 9.54 11.38
C VAL A 32 0.96 10.98 11.81
N ALA A 33 1.99 11.66 11.26
CA ALA A 33 2.24 13.08 11.54
C ALA A 33 1.08 13.98 11.10
N ASP A 34 0.38 13.61 10.03
CA ASP A 34 -0.81 14.30 9.52
C ASP A 34 -2.10 13.96 10.31
N GLY A 35 -2.01 13.10 11.33
CA GLY A 35 -3.12 12.79 12.25
C GLY A 35 -3.92 11.53 11.89
N ALA A 36 -3.31 10.56 11.19
CA ALA A 36 -3.91 9.25 11.02
C ALA A 36 -3.88 8.46 12.35
N ASP A 37 -5.05 8.03 12.81
CA ASP A 37 -5.22 7.17 14.00
C ASP A 37 -5.11 5.69 13.64
N VAL A 38 -5.41 5.36 12.37
CA VAL A 38 -5.39 4.01 11.82
C VAL A 38 -4.72 4.05 10.46
N LEU A 39 -3.93 3.03 10.16
CA LEU A 39 -3.33 2.82 8.85
C LEU A 39 -3.92 1.56 8.22
N GLU A 40 -4.48 1.70 7.02
CA GLU A 40 -5.00 0.61 6.22
C GLU A 40 -3.97 0.21 5.17
N VAL A 41 -3.44 -1.01 5.27
CA VAL A 41 -2.38 -1.52 4.39
C VAL A 41 -2.98 -2.49 3.37
N GLY A 42 -2.80 -2.21 2.08
CA GLY A 42 -3.21 -3.07 0.98
C GLY A 42 -2.05 -3.42 0.06
N ALA A 43 -1.91 -4.71 -0.28
CA ALA A 43 -0.87 -5.21 -1.19
C ALA A 43 -1.43 -5.69 -2.55
N ARG A 44 -2.70 -5.37 -2.83
CA ARG A 44 -3.39 -5.72 -4.07
C ARG A 44 -3.68 -4.48 -4.91
N PRO A 45 -3.45 -4.51 -6.23
CA PRO A 45 -3.88 -3.43 -7.10
C PRO A 45 -5.41 -3.26 -7.04
N GLY A 46 -5.83 -2.04 -6.71
CA GLY A 46 -7.24 -1.62 -6.75
C GLY A 46 -7.53 -0.81 -8.00
N GLY A 47 -8.75 -0.92 -8.51
CA GLY A 47 -9.23 -0.15 -9.67
C GLY A 47 -9.95 -1.00 -10.71
N VAL A 48 -10.62 -0.33 -11.65
CA VAL A 48 -11.32 -0.99 -12.76
C VAL A 48 -10.28 -1.64 -13.67
N GLY A 49 -10.33 -2.97 -13.80
CA GLY A 49 -9.42 -3.74 -14.65
C GLY A 49 -8.09 -4.14 -13.99
N ALA A 50 -7.94 -3.96 -12.68
CA ALA A 50 -6.79 -4.48 -11.95
C ALA A 50 -6.70 -6.01 -12.08
N ALA A 51 -5.49 -6.52 -12.27
CA ALA A 51 -5.25 -7.96 -12.33
C ALA A 51 -5.60 -8.61 -10.99
N GLU A 52 -6.22 -9.79 -11.04
CA GLU A 52 -6.39 -10.59 -9.83
C GLU A 52 -5.03 -11.11 -9.36
N VAL A 53 -4.76 -10.90 -8.07
CA VAL A 53 -3.59 -11.43 -7.37
C VAL A 53 -4.08 -12.59 -6.50
N ALA A 54 -3.33 -13.69 -6.49
CA ALA A 54 -3.66 -14.82 -5.63
C ALA A 54 -3.50 -14.44 -4.14
N PRO A 55 -4.33 -14.95 -3.21
CA PRO A 55 -4.22 -14.59 -1.79
C PRO A 55 -2.84 -14.85 -1.17
N ALA A 56 -2.16 -15.90 -1.63
CA ALA A 56 -0.81 -16.21 -1.17
C ALA A 56 0.21 -15.15 -1.63
N GLU A 57 0.10 -14.70 -2.88
CA GLU A 57 0.95 -13.66 -3.46
C GLU A 57 0.70 -12.31 -2.78
N GLU A 58 -0.55 -11.96 -2.49
CA GLU A 58 -0.90 -10.75 -1.73
C GLU A 58 -0.28 -10.78 -0.32
N CYS A 59 -0.36 -11.91 0.38
CA CYS A 59 0.28 -12.09 1.68
C CYS A 59 1.81 -11.94 1.63
N GLU A 60 2.46 -12.49 0.60
CA GLU A 60 3.91 -12.35 0.42
C GLU A 60 4.32 -10.89 0.18
N LEU A 61 3.58 -10.18 -0.67
CA LEU A 61 3.81 -8.76 -0.95
C LEU A 61 3.61 -7.86 0.28
N ALA A 62 2.67 -8.21 1.15
CA ALA A 62 2.45 -7.48 2.40
C ALA A 62 3.54 -7.76 3.45
N ALA A 63 4.05 -9.00 3.51
CA ALA A 63 4.94 -9.47 4.57
C ALA A 63 6.43 -9.17 4.35
N THR A 64 6.84 -8.89 3.12
CA THR A 64 8.24 -8.62 2.71
C THR A 64 8.33 -7.26 2.11
#